data_AF-A0A0D5C379-F1
#
_entry.id   AF-A0A0D5C379-F1
#
_cell.length_a   1.000
_cell.length_b   1.000
_cell.length_c   1.000
_cell.angle_alpha   90.00
_cell.angle_beta   90.00
_cell.angle_gamma   90.00
#
_symmetry.space_group_name_H-M   'P 1'
#
loop_
_entity.id
_entity.type
_entity.pdbx_description
1 polymer ?
#
loop_
_entity_poly.entity_id
_entity_poly.type
_entity_poly.pdbx_seq_one_letter_code
_entity_poly.pdbx_strand_id
1 'polypeptide(L)' 'MDVKKEDKSERSKIEHIAYYKSLTQIISNIQKEKEQENEQAVKDHLDNRIDAMEKDRIRIKEMFPEIKEEEWNGHTN' A
#
# COMPACT_ATOMS: atom_id res chain seq x y z
N MET A 1 -2.54 24.68 11.75
CA MET A 1 -2.30 23.43 11.01
C MET A 1 -3.02 23.57 9.68
N ASP A 2 -2.29 23.82 8.59
CA ASP A 2 -2.88 23.73 7.25
C ASP A 2 -3.27 22.28 7.01
N VAL A 3 -4.56 21.99 7.16
CA VAL A 3 -5.14 20.73 6.70
C VAL A 3 -5.05 20.80 5.18
N LYS A 4 -3.96 20.25 4.61
CA LYS A 4 -3.87 20.03 3.16
C LYS A 4 -5.10 19.19 2.80
N LYS A 5 -6.06 19.79 2.10
CA LYS A 5 -7.19 19.03 1.55
C LYS A 5 -6.59 17.96 0.65
N GLU A 6 -6.79 16.69 1.01
CA GLU A 6 -6.43 15.58 0.15
C GLU A 6 -7.24 15.73 -1.15
N ASP A 7 -6.52 15.77 -2.28
CA ASP A 7 -7.13 15.86 -3.60
C ASP A 7 -7.83 14.52 -3.89
N LYS A 8 -9.16 14.57 -4.06
CA LYS A 8 -10.00 13.39 -4.37
C LYS A 8 -10.52 13.43 -5.80
N SER A 9 -9.87 14.17 -6.70
CA SER A 9 -10.21 14.18 -8.12
C SER A 9 -10.03 12.79 -8.77
N GLU A 10 -10.70 12.56 -9.89
CA GLU A 10 -10.57 11.30 -10.66
C GLU A 10 -9.13 10.99 -11.07
N ARG A 11 -8.33 12.03 -11.36
CA ARG A 11 -6.90 11.86 -11.65
C ARG A 11 -6.13 11.38 -10.42
N SER A 12 -6.35 12.03 -9.27
CA SER A 12 -5.75 11.63 -8.00
C SER A 12 -6.12 10.19 -7.64
N LYS A 13 -7.39 9.81 -7.84
CA LYS A 13 -7.90 8.45 -7.65
C LYS A 13 -7.11 7.42 -8.47
N ILE A 14 -6.91 7.64 -9.76
CA ILE A 14 -6.13 6.74 -10.63
C ILE A 14 -4.68 6.60 -10.11
N GLU A 15 -4.04 7.72 -9.76
CA GLU A 15 -2.67 7.73 -9.23
C GLU A 15 -2.57 6.96 -7.89
N HIS A 16 -3.54 7.14 -6.99
CA HIS A 16 -3.61 6.42 -5.72
C HIS A 16 -3.89 4.92 -5.89
N ILE A 17 -4.74 4.52 -6.83
CA ILE A 17 -4.97 3.10 -7.15
C ILE A 17 -3.68 2.46 -7.69
N ALA A 18 -2.98 3.15 -8.59
CA ALA A 18 -1.71 2.67 -9.13
C ALA A 18 -0.66 2.52 -8.01
N TYR A 19 -0.59 3.48 -7.10
CA TYR A 19 0.29 3.43 -5.93
C TYR A 19 -0.09 2.30 -4.95
N TYR A 20 -1.38 2.09 -4.67
CA TYR A 20 -1.83 0.97 -3.85
C TYR A 20 -1.41 -0.40 -4.42
N LYS A 21 -1.50 -0.56 -5.74
CA LYS A 21 -1.05 -1.77 -6.43
C LYS A 21 0.47 -1.95 -6.34
N SER A 22 1.24 -0.87 -6.51
CA SER A 22 2.70 -0.94 -6.37
C SER A 22 3.12 -1.28 -4.93
N LEU A 23 2.45 -0.73 -3.92
CA LEU A 23 2.66 -1.10 -2.51
C LEU A 23 2.44 -2.60 -2.28
N THR A 24 1.40 -3.17 -2.88
CA THR A 24 1.12 -4.61 -2.76
C THR A 24 2.26 -5.46 -3.32
N GLN A 25 2.80 -5.08 -4.49
CA GLN A 25 3.95 -5.75 -5.09
C GLN A 25 5.23 -5.60 -4.24
N ILE A 26 5.47 -4.39 -3.72
CA ILE A 26 6.64 -4.10 -2.89
C ILE A 26 6.59 -4.91 -1.59
N ILE A 27 5.44 -4.94 -0.91
CA ILE A 27 5.24 -5.74 0.31
C ILE A 27 5.52 -7.22 0.03
N SER A 28 4.99 -7.78 -1.07
CA SER A 28 5.26 -9.18 -1.43
C SER A 28 6.74 -9.45 -1.69
N ASN A 29 7.46 -8.50 -2.31
CA ASN A 29 8.89 -8.63 -2.54
C ASN A 29 9.68 -8.58 -1.22
N ILE A 30 9.33 -7.67 -0.31
CA ILE A 30 9.96 -7.55 1.02
C ILE A 30 9.70 -8.81 1.85
N GLN A 31 8.51 -9.41 1.77
CA GLN A 31 8.20 -10.67 2.45
C GLN A 31 9.13 -11.80 1.97
N LYS A 32 9.34 -11.93 0.65
CA LYS A 32 10.27 -12.91 0.08
C LYS A 32 11.72 -12.64 0.48
N GLU A 33 12.13 -11.38 0.53
CA GLU A 33 13.45 -10.98 1.03
C GLU A 33 13.62 -11.40 2.50
N LYS A 34 12.59 -11.17 3.34
CA LYS A 34 12.58 -11.56 4.75
C LYS A 34 12.70 -13.07 4.95
N GLU A 35 12.09 -13.87 4.08
CA GLU A 35 12.19 -15.34 4.12
C GLU A 35 13.62 -15.85 3.86
N GLN A 36 14.40 -15.12 3.07
CA GLN A 36 15.79 -15.47 2.74
C GLN A 36 16.80 -14.94 3.76
N GLU A 37 16.40 -13.99 4.59
CA GLU A 37 17.25 -13.37 5.59
C GLU A 37 17.46 -14.28 6.81
N ASN A 38 18.63 -14.22 7.42
CA ASN A 38 18.95 -14.97 8.64
C ASN A 38 19.15 -14.06 9.86
N GLU A 39 19.45 -12.78 9.63
CA GLU A 39 19.66 -11.81 10.70
C GLU A 39 18.33 -11.28 11.25
N GLN A 40 18.07 -11.52 12.55
CA GLN A 40 16.82 -11.09 13.19
C GLN A 40 16.61 -9.57 13.13
N ALA A 41 17.67 -8.78 13.32
CA ALA A 41 17.56 -7.32 13.25
C ALA A 41 17.13 -6.82 11.87
N VAL A 42 17.55 -7.51 10.81
CA VAL A 42 17.12 -7.20 9.44
C VAL A 42 15.66 -7.61 9.24
N LYS A 43 15.25 -8.78 9.73
CA LYS A 43 13.83 -9.20 9.70
C LYS A 43 12.91 -8.20 10.40
N ASP A 44 13.29 -7.74 11.58
CA ASP A 44 12.52 -6.74 12.34
C ASP A 44 12.43 -5.41 11.56
N HIS A 45 13.50 -5.01 10.88
CA HIS A 45 13.48 -3.83 10.01
C HIS A 45 12.54 -4.00 8.81
N LEU A 46 12.56 -5.17 8.16
CA LEU A 46 11.68 -5.48 7.03
C LEU A 46 10.21 -5.53 7.48
N ASP A 47 9.92 -6.07 8.66
CA ASP A 47 8.56 -6.06 9.24
C ASP A 47 8.06 -4.65 9.51
N ASN A 48 8.89 -3.78 10.09
CA ASN A 48 8.53 -2.37 10.28
C ASN A 48 8.23 -1.66 8.95
N ARG A 49 8.95 -2.00 7.87
CA ARG A 49 8.68 -1.46 6.53
C ARG A 49 7.35 -1.96 5.97
N ILE A 50 7.03 -3.25 6.14
CA ILE A 50 5.75 -3.83 5.73
C ILE A 50 4.61 -3.12 6.48
N ASP A 51 4.71 -3.01 7.81
CA ASP A 51 3.68 -2.38 8.65
C ASP A 51 3.38 -0.92 8.24
N ALA A 52 4.43 -0.16 7.92
CA ALA A 52 4.27 1.22 7.44
C ALA A 52 3.54 1.27 6.09
N MET A 53 3.90 0.40 5.15
CA MET A 53 3.26 0.32 3.83
C MET A 53 1.82 -0.18 3.92
N GLU A 54 1.51 -1.11 4.83
CA GLU A 54 0.14 -1.56 5.06
C GLU A 54 -0.75 -0.45 5.62
N LYS A 55 -0.23 0.36 6.55
CA LYS A 55 -0.95 1.56 7.04
C LYS A 55 -1.23 2.55 5.92
N ASP A 56 -0.28 2.77 5.01
CA ASP A 56 -0.49 3.61 3.83
C ASP A 56 -1.55 3.03 2.90
N ARG A 57 -1.56 1.70 2.67
CA ARG A 57 -2.60 1.03 1.88
C ARG A 57 -3.99 1.21 2.49
N ILE A 58 -4.11 1.08 3.81
CA ILE A 58 -5.38 1.29 4.54
C ILE A 58 -5.84 2.74 4.36
N ARG A 59 -4.95 3.71 4.57
CA ARG A 59 -5.27 5.14 4.38
C ARG A 59 -5.77 5.42 2.96
N ILE A 60 -5.14 4.85 1.94
CA ILE A 60 -5.57 5.01 0.54
C ILE A 60 -6.97 4.43 0.31
N LYS A 61 -7.27 3.25 0.89
CA LYS A 61 -8.61 2.65 0.82
C LYS A 61 -9.65 3.53 1.52
N GLU A 62 -9.31 4.12 2.66
CA GLU A 62 -10.19 5.05 3.40
C GLU A 62 -10.41 6.38 2.67
N MET A 63 -9.48 6.83 1.82
CA MET A 63 -9.66 8.04 1.01
C MET A 63 -10.75 7.88 -0.04
N PHE A 64 -10.91 6.66 -0.59
CA PHE A 64 -11.83 6.33 -1.70
C PHE A 64 -12.74 5.14 -1.33
N PRO A 65 -13.66 5.32 -0.35
CA PRO A 65 -14.53 4.25 0.13
C PRO A 65 -15.54 3.76 -0.92
N GLU A 66 -15.73 4.51 -2.01
CA GLU A 66 -16.60 4.15 -3.11
C GLU A 66 -16.00 3.08 -4.05
N ILE A 67 -14.68 2.87 -4.01
CA ILE A 67 -14.01 1.85 -4.81
C ILE A 67 -14.21 0.49 -4.15
N LYS A 68 -14.74 -0.48 -4.91
CA LYS A 68 -14.95 -1.83 -4.38
C LYS A 68 -13.64 -2.60 -4.25
N GLU A 69 -13.62 -3.58 -3.34
CA GLU A 69 -12.42 -4.38 -3.06
C GLU A 69 -11.87 -5.10 -4.31
N GLU A 70 -12.76 -5.52 -5.21
CA GLU A 70 -12.38 -6.18 -6.46
C GLU A 70 -11.59 -5.26 -7.39
N GLU A 71 -11.91 -3.97 -7.40
CA GLU A 71 -11.23 -2.95 -8.23
C GLU A 71 -9.82 -2.67 -7.72
N TRP A 72 -9.62 -2.72 -6.40
CA TRP A 72 -8.30 -2.62 -5.77
C TRP A 72 -7.39 -3.79 -6.13
N ASN A 73 -7.96 -5.00 -6.14
CA ASN A 73 -7.22 -6.24 -6.35
C ASN A 73 -6.99 -6.59 -7.85
N GLY A 74 -7.50 -5.76 -8.76
CA GLY A 74 -7.19 -5.88 -10.19
C GLY A 74 -7.78 -7.11 -10.88
N HIS A 75 -8.80 -7.76 -10.31
CA HIS A 75 -9.57 -8.77 -11.03
C HIS A 75 -10.60 -8.07 -11.93
N THR A 76 -10.14 -7.55 -13.06
CA THR A 76 -11.01 -7.39 -14.22
C THR A 76 -11.13 -8.76 -14.89
N ASN A 77 -12.30 -9.39 -14.75
CA ASN A 77 -12.74 -10.52 -15.56
C ASN A 77 -12.83 -10.11 -17.04
#